data_AF-A0A382BXZ0-F1
#
_entry.id   AF-A0A382BXZ0-F1
#
_cell.length_a   1.000
_cell.length_b   1.000
_cell.length_c   1.000
_cell.angle_alpha   90.00
_cell.angle_beta   90.00
_cell.angle_gamma   90.00
#
_symmetry.space_group_name_H-M   'P 1'
#
loop_
_entity.id
_entity.type
_entity.pdbx_description
1 polymer ?
#
loop_
_entity_poly.entity_id
_entity_poly.type
_entity_poly.pdbx_seq_one_letter_code
_entity_poly.pdbx_strand_id
1 'polypeptide(L)' 'MKIFSVLISQLFFVILIASCAAESEYLANLPKIDGFEVKKVYRLNRNMLAAYMDSSGNRLVFKLNESSATWKRILFKTK' A
#
# COMPACT_ATOMS: atom_id res chain seq x y z
N MET A 1 -9.50 -34.52 22.74
CA MET A 1 -9.78 -33.14 22.27
C MET A 1 -8.53 -32.22 22.23
N LYS A 2 -7.29 -32.74 22.17
CA LYS A 2 -6.07 -31.89 22.07
C LYS A 2 -5.62 -31.58 20.64
N ILE A 3 -5.83 -32.53 19.71
CA ILE A 3 -5.39 -32.40 18.31
C ILE A 3 -6.19 -31.32 17.55
N PHE A 4 -7.48 -31.20 17.87
CA PHE A 4 -8.37 -30.23 17.21
C PHE A 4 -7.97 -28.76 17.53
N SER A 5 -7.47 -28.48 18.74
CA SER A 5 -7.04 -27.11 19.09
C SER A 5 -5.68 -26.74 18.48
N VAL A 6 -4.80 -27.72 18.27
CA VAL A 6 -3.51 -27.51 17.60
C VAL A 6 -3.71 -27.16 16.12
N LEU A 7 -4.64 -27.87 15.44
CA LEU A 7 -5.01 -27.58 14.05
C LEU A 7 -5.61 -26.18 13.88
N ILE A 8 -6.50 -25.77 14.78
CA ILE A 8 -7.11 -24.43 14.74
C ILE A 8 -6.04 -23.35 14.99
N SER A 9 -5.12 -23.57 15.91
CA SER A 9 -4.02 -22.63 16.21
C SER A 9 -3.06 -22.46 15.03
N GLN A 10 -2.74 -23.54 14.32
CA GLN A 10 -1.89 -23.49 13.12
C GLN A 10 -2.59 -22.79 11.96
N LEU A 11 -3.89 -23.05 11.74
CA LEU A 11 -4.67 -22.35 10.72
C LEU A 11 -4.70 -20.84 10.94
N PHE A 12 -4.87 -20.42 12.19
CA PHE A 12 -4.91 -18.99 12.54
C PHE A 12 -3.57 -18.30 12.25
N PHE A 13 -2.45 -18.98 12.52
CA PHE A 13 -1.11 -18.44 12.29
C PHE A 13 -0.80 -18.25 10.81
N VAL A 14 -1.23 -19.19 9.95
CA VAL A 14 -1.03 -19.10 8.49
C VAL A 14 -1.82 -17.92 7.88
N ILE A 15 -3.04 -17.67 8.35
CA ILE A 15 -3.89 -16.57 7.88
C ILE A 15 -3.26 -15.20 8.21
N LEU A 16 -2.68 -15.07 9.41
CA LEU A 16 -2.04 -13.82 9.84
C LEU A 16 -0.79 -13.47 9.02
N ILE A 17 0.05 -14.46 8.71
CA ILE A 17 1.28 -14.23 7.93
C ILE A 17 0.94 -13.88 6.47
N ALA A 18 -0.05 -14.55 5.87
CA ALA A 18 -0.48 -14.27 4.50
C ALA A 18 -1.05 -12.86 4.33
N SER A 19 -1.80 -12.35 5.31
CA SER A 19 -2.33 -10.97 5.25
C SER A 19 -1.24 -9.91 5.36
N CYS A 20 -0.17 -10.19 6.13
CA CYS A 20 0.95 -9.27 6.31
C CYS A 20 1.81 -9.14 5.05
N ALA A 21 2.00 -10.23 4.30
CA ALA A 21 2.75 -10.21 3.04
C ALA A 21 2.07 -9.37 1.95
N ALA A 22 0.73 -9.47 1.82
CA ALA A 22 -0.02 -8.74 0.81
C ALA A 22 0.02 -7.22 1.00
N GLU A 23 0.04 -6.73 2.25
CA GLU A 23 0.10 -5.29 2.52
C GLU A 23 1.50 -4.70 2.27
N SER A 24 2.55 -5.52 2.47
CA SER A 24 3.95 -5.15 2.23
C SER A 24 4.28 -4.98 0.74
N GLU A 25 3.71 -5.82 -0.14
CA GLU A 25 3.98 -5.77 -1.58
C GLU A 25 3.59 -4.43 -2.21
N TYR A 26 2.51 -3.80 -1.73
CA TYR A 26 2.07 -2.50 -2.26
C TYR A 26 3.03 -1.36 -1.93
N LEU A 27 3.74 -1.45 -0.79
CA LEU A 27 4.75 -0.47 -0.38
C LEU A 27 6.09 -0.69 -1.10
N ALA A 28 6.40 -1.93 -1.48
CA ALA A 28 7.70 -2.29 -2.06
C ALA A 28 7.99 -1.60 -3.39
N ASN A 29 6.95 -1.28 -4.18
CA ASN A 29 7.08 -0.72 -5.54
C ASN A 29 6.71 0.76 -5.66
N LEU A 30 6.73 1.52 -4.56
CA LEU A 30 6.48 2.95 -4.61
C LEU A 30 7.51 3.69 -5.48
N PRO A 31 7.07 4.56 -6.41
CA PRO A 31 7.99 5.36 -7.21
C PRO A 31 8.94 6.19 -6.34
N LYS A 32 10.23 6.14 -6.64
CA LYS A 32 11.21 7.08 -6.09
C LYS A 32 11.26 8.28 -7.01
N ILE A 33 11.13 9.48 -6.44
CA ILE A 33 11.15 10.74 -7.18
C ILE A 33 12.13 11.65 -6.48
N ASP A 34 13.14 12.11 -7.21
CA ASP A 34 14.16 12.99 -6.65
C ASP A 34 13.53 14.28 -6.12
N GLY A 35 13.92 14.64 -4.90
CA GLY A 35 13.39 15.82 -4.19
C GLY A 35 11.99 15.65 -3.59
N PHE A 36 11.32 14.50 -3.76
CA PHE A 36 9.99 14.23 -3.21
C PHE A 36 9.99 13.05 -2.25
N GLU A 37 9.45 13.26 -1.06
CA GLU A 37 9.30 12.22 -0.04
C GLU A 37 7.86 11.72 0.05
N VAL A 38 7.68 10.41 0.25
CA VAL A 38 6.37 9.84 0.59
C VAL A 38 5.96 10.34 1.97
N LYS A 39 4.89 11.13 2.04
CA LYS A 39 4.33 11.58 3.32
C LYS A 39 3.25 10.65 3.84
N LYS A 40 2.45 10.07 2.94
CA LYS A 40 1.35 9.17 3.33
C LYS A 40 0.96 8.23 2.19
N VAL A 41 0.77 6.96 2.54
CA VAL A 41 0.03 6.00 1.72
C VAL A 41 -1.32 5.78 2.37
N TYR A 42 -2.40 5.87 1.59
CA TYR A 42 -3.75 5.74 2.13
C TYR A 42 -4.71 5.16 1.09
N ARG A 43 -5.75 4.48 1.59
CA ARG A 43 -6.84 3.98 0.76
C ARG A 43 -7.96 5.00 0.72
N LEU A 44 -8.42 5.34 -0.48
CA LEU A 44 -9.60 6.17 -0.71
C LEU A 44 -10.55 5.40 -1.63
N ASN A 45 -11.70 4.99 -1.10
CA ASN A 45 -12.60 4.03 -1.74
C ASN A 45 -11.83 2.74 -2.10
N ARG A 46 -11.93 2.29 -3.35
CA ARG A 46 -11.18 1.13 -3.88
C ARG A 46 -9.81 1.49 -4.45
N ASN A 47 -9.30 2.69 -4.20
CA ASN A 47 -8.03 3.14 -4.76
C ASN A 47 -6.99 3.28 -3.65
N MET A 48 -5.83 2.66 -3.84
CA MET A 48 -4.65 2.97 -3.01
C MET A 48 -3.91 4.16 -3.61
N LEU A 49 -3.61 5.16 -2.78
CA LEU A 49 -2.97 6.41 -3.16
C LEU A 49 -1.71 6.64 -2.32
N ALA A 50 -0.68 7.20 -2.95
CA ALA A 50 0.55 7.64 -2.30
C ALA A 50 0.74 9.14 -2.54
N ALA A 51 0.79 9.90 -1.46
CA ALA A 51 1.02 11.33 -1.46
C ALA A 51 2.49 11.64 -1.16
N TYR A 52 3.09 12.45 -2.03
CA TYR A 52 4.46 12.90 -1.96
C TYR A 52 4.52 14.40 -1.74
N MET A 53 5.57 14.87 -1.08
CA MET A 53 5.82 16.29 -0.85
C MET A 53 7.32 16.60 -0.96
N ASP A 54 7.67 17.71 -1.60
CA ASP A 54 9.04 18.24 -1.60
C ASP A 54 9.26 19.23 -0.45
N SER A 55 10.50 19.73 -0.32
CA SER A 55 10.87 20.73 0.70
C SER A 55 10.15 22.07 0.55
N SER A 56 9.62 22.36 -0.64
CA SER A 56 8.92 23.61 -0.97
C SER A 56 7.40 23.48 -0.78
N GLY A 57 6.90 22.31 -0.36
CA GLY A 57 5.48 22.04 -0.14
C GLY A 57 4.69 21.65 -1.39
N ASN A 58 5.35 21.45 -2.54
CA ASN A 58 4.70 20.95 -3.75
C ASN A 58 4.25 19.51 -3.53
N ARG A 59 3.08 19.15 -4.08
CA ARG A 59 2.44 17.85 -3.84
C ARG A 59 2.31 17.05 -5.12
N LEU A 60 2.65 15.77 -5.04
CA LEU A 60 2.36 14.78 -6.08
C LEU A 60 1.51 13.67 -5.47
N VAL A 61 0.61 13.11 -6.26
CA VAL A 61 -0.16 11.94 -5.85
C VAL A 61 -0.05 10.88 -6.92
N PHE A 62 0.18 9.65 -6.49
CA PHE A 62 0.18 8.46 -7.32
C PHE A 62 -0.96 7.56 -6.91
N LYS A 63 -1.57 6.90 -7.89
CA LYS A 63 -2.59 5.88 -7.69
C LYS A 63 -2.01 4.53 -8.11
N LEU A 64 -2.18 3.52 -7.25
CA LEU A 64 -1.86 2.15 -7.60
C LEU A 64 -2.89 1.61 -8.59
N ASN A 65 -2.40 0.98 -9.65
CA ASN A 65 -3.17 0.08 -10.49
C ASN A 65 -3.02 -1.34 -9.93
N GLU A 66 -4.06 -1.82 -9.23
CA GLU A 66 -4.04 -3.13 -8.57
C GLU A 66 -3.89 -4.28 -9.58
N SER A 67 -4.33 -4.14 -10.84
CA SER A 67 -4.21 -5.22 -11.84
C SER A 67 -2.79 -5.44 -12.37
N SER A 68 -1.97 -4.39 -12.38
CA SER A 68 -0.59 -4.45 -12.89
C SER A 68 0.45 -4.25 -11.79
N ALA A 69 0.03 -4.03 -10.54
CA ALA A 69 0.89 -3.66 -9.41
C ALA A 69 1.82 -2.46 -9.70
N THR A 70 1.36 -1.49 -10.51
CA THR A 70 2.14 -0.29 -10.89
C THR A 70 1.49 0.99 -10.42
N TRP A 71 2.31 2.02 -10.17
CA TRP A 71 1.84 3.33 -9.72
C TRP A 71 1.78 4.33 -10.88
N LYS A 72 0.66 5.05 -11.00
CA LYS A 72 0.46 6.09 -12.02
C LYS A 72 0.23 7.44 -11.35
N ARG A 73 0.96 8.47 -11.81
CA ARG A 73 0.75 9.85 -11.35
C ARG A 73 -0.67 10.31 -11.71
N ILE A 74 -1.34 10.94 -10.76
CA ILE A 74 -2.63 11.60 -11.00
C ILE A 74 -2.46 13.11 -10.84
N LEU A 75 -2.97 13.86 -11.82
CA LEU A 75 -3.17 15.30 -11.68
C LEU A 75 -4.60 15.55 -11.26
N PHE A 76 -4.78 16.20 -10.11
CA PHE A 76 -6.06 16.80 -9.79
C PHE A 76 -6.15 18.11 -10.56
N LYS A 77 -7.20 18.26 -11.38
CA LYS A 77 -7.53 19.57 -11.93
C LYS A 77 -7.93 20.47 -10.77
N THR A 78 -7.10 21.45 -10.45
CA THR A 78 -7.52 22.58 -9.62
C THR A 78 -8.39 23.47 -10.51
N LYS A 79 -9.61 23.77 -10.05
CA LYS A 79 -10.48 24.77 -10.70
C LYS A 79 -9.92 26.16 -10.53
#